data_AF-A0A0C2J680-F1
#
_entry.id   AF-A0A0C2J680-F1
#
_cell.length_a   1.000
_cell.length_b   1.000
_cell.length_c   1.000
_cell.angle_alpha   90.00
_cell.angle_beta   90.00
_cell.angle_gamma   90.00
#
_symmetry.space_group_name_H-M   'P 1'
#
loop_
_entity.id
_entity.type
_entity.pdbx_description
1 polymer ?
#
loop_
_entity_poly.entity_id
_entity_poly.type
_entity_poly.pdbx_seq_one_letter_code
_entity_poly.pdbx_strand_id
1 'polypeptide(L)'
;MTEVASRNSVEESEALIAHRKAIEYYKQKVIEHRTMLEKFKELNITLKKVNSDFEALENQVNSMQCVGQLIADILRKMSDEKYIVRTSNGPRYVVGVKKDVKSV
;
A
#
# COMPACT_ATOMS: atom_id res chain seq x y z
N MET A 1 17.14 72.46 -13.54
CA MET A 1 16.00 71.66 -14.08
C MET A 1 16.45 70.36 -14.77
N THR A 2 17.72 70.21 -15.19
CA THR A 2 18.21 69.04 -15.95
C THR A 2 18.57 67.81 -15.10
N GLU A 3 18.93 67.97 -13.82
CA GLU A 3 19.37 66.84 -12.95
C GLU A 3 18.23 65.98 -12.38
N VAL A 4 17.01 66.52 -12.29
CA VAL A 4 15.85 65.79 -11.72
C VAL A 4 15.32 64.76 -12.73
N ALA A 5 15.41 65.06 -14.04
CA ALA A 5 15.00 64.14 -15.10
C ALA A 5 15.94 62.93 -15.22
N SER A 6 17.25 63.10 -14.99
CA SER A 6 18.21 61.99 -15.00
C SER A 6 18.11 61.07 -13.80
N ARG A 7 17.59 61.56 -12.67
CA ARG A 7 17.45 60.77 -11.43
C ARG A 7 16.21 59.85 -11.48
N ASN A 8 15.09 60.33 -12.05
CA ASN A 8 13.89 59.50 -12.25
C ASN A 8 14.12 58.34 -13.23
N SER A 9 14.88 58.53 -14.32
CA SER A 9 15.21 57.44 -15.25
C SER A 9 16.12 56.36 -14.64
N VAL A 10 16.93 56.73 -13.65
CA VAL A 10 17.80 55.78 -12.93
C VAL A 10 16.99 54.99 -11.90
N GLU A 11 16.07 55.64 -11.16
CA GLU A 11 15.16 54.95 -10.21
C GLU A 11 14.18 53.98 -10.91
N GLU A 12 13.64 54.34 -12.07
CA GLU A 12 12.82 53.44 -12.89
C GLU A 12 13.62 52.23 -13.40
N SER A 13 14.91 52.43 -13.71
CA SER A 13 15.81 51.35 -14.14
C SER A 13 16.14 50.39 -13.00
N GLU A 14 16.35 50.89 -11.78
CA GLU A 14 16.61 50.09 -10.58
C GLU A 14 15.37 49.29 -10.15
N ALA A 15 14.18 49.90 -10.23
CA ALA A 15 12.91 49.22 -9.95
C ALA A 15 12.64 48.09 -10.97
N LEU A 16 12.94 48.31 -12.25
CA LEU A 16 12.84 47.28 -13.29
C LEU A 16 13.84 46.13 -13.07
N ILE A 17 15.06 46.43 -12.61
CA ILE A 17 16.07 45.41 -12.26
C ILE A 17 15.61 44.60 -11.04
N ALA A 18 15.07 45.25 -10.01
CA ALA A 18 14.52 44.58 -8.83
C ALA A 18 13.32 43.68 -9.19
N HIS A 19 12.43 44.16 -10.05
CA HIS A 19 11.28 43.40 -10.54
C HIS A 19 11.72 42.17 -11.37
N ARG A 20 12.72 42.31 -12.25
CA ARG A 20 13.30 41.18 -13.00
C ARG A 20 13.91 40.13 -12.07
N LYS A 21 14.68 40.54 -11.06
CA LYS A 21 15.26 39.63 -10.05
C LYS A 21 14.17 38.88 -9.27
N ALA A 22 13.08 39.55 -8.90
CA ALA A 22 11.95 38.91 -8.21
C ALA A 22 11.25 37.87 -9.10
N ILE A 23 11.06 38.17 -10.39
CA ILE A 23 10.48 37.21 -11.35
C ILE A 23 11.40 36.00 -11.55
N GLU A 24 12.71 36.22 -11.67
CA GLU A 24 13.68 35.14 -11.83
C GLU A 24 13.71 34.21 -10.62
N TYR A 25 13.69 34.78 -9.41
CA TYR A 25 13.54 34.02 -8.17
C TYR A 25 12.24 33.19 -8.14
N TYR A 26 11.12 33.79 -8.54
CA TYR A 26 9.84 33.07 -8.60
C TYR A 26 9.87 31.93 -9.63
N LYS A 27 10.46 32.15 -10.81
CA LYS A 27 10.64 31.11 -11.83
C LYS A 27 11.47 29.94 -11.30
N GLN A 28 12.57 30.23 -10.60
CA GLN A 28 13.41 29.20 -10.00
C GLN A 28 12.61 28.36 -8.98
N LYS A 29 11.81 29.03 -8.12
CA LYS A 29 10.94 28.34 -7.16
C LYS A 29 9.89 27.47 -7.84
N VAL A 30 9.30 27.92 -8.94
CA VAL A 30 8.32 27.11 -9.69
C VAL A 30 8.98 25.84 -10.27
N ILE A 31 10.21 25.95 -10.76
CA ILE A 31 10.96 24.79 -11.28
C ILE A 31 11.28 23.82 -10.14
N GLU A 32 11.76 24.32 -9.00
CA GLU A 32 12.01 23.51 -7.80
C GLU A 32 10.75 22.77 -7.36
N HIS A 33 9.61 23.46 -7.27
CA HIS A 33 8.33 22.82 -6.91
C HIS A 33 7.92 21.74 -7.92
N ARG A 34 8.08 21.98 -9.23
CA ARG A 34 7.77 20.97 -10.25
C ARG A 34 8.63 19.72 -10.11
N THR A 35 9.94 19.88 -9.96
CA THR A 35 10.84 18.73 -9.79
C THR A 35 10.57 17.97 -8.49
N MET A 36 10.20 18.67 -7.41
CA MET A 36 9.81 18.04 -6.15
C MET A 36 8.50 17.26 -6.28
N LEU A 37 7.52 17.81 -7.01
CA LEU A 37 6.25 17.13 -7.28
C LEU A 37 6.44 15.84 -8.11
N GLU A 38 7.36 15.85 -9.08
CA GLU A 38 7.69 14.66 -9.87
C GLU A 38 8.29 13.57 -8.97
N LYS A 39 9.31 13.91 -8.15
CA LYS A 39 9.90 12.99 -7.17
C LYS A 39 8.85 12.45 -6.18
N PHE A 40 7.94 13.32 -5.72
CA PHE A 40 6.86 12.91 -4.83
C PHE A 40 5.91 11.90 -5.49
N LYS A 41 5.58 12.08 -6.78
CA LYS A 41 4.75 11.13 -7.53
C LYS A 41 5.44 9.78 -7.68
N GLU A 42 6.73 9.77 -8.05
CA GLU A 42 7.53 8.54 -8.17
C GLU A 42 7.59 7.78 -6.85
N LEU A 43 7.84 8.49 -5.74
CA LEU A 43 7.91 7.89 -4.42
C LEU A 43 6.56 7.31 -3.99
N ASN A 44 5.45 7.99 -4.27
CA ASN A 44 4.10 7.46 -3.99
C ASN A 44 3.78 6.20 -4.80
N ILE A 45 4.17 6.14 -6.07
CA ILE A 45 3.98 4.94 -6.90
C ILE A 45 4.78 3.78 -6.30
N THR A 46 6.03 4.04 -5.91
CA THR A 46 6.90 3.05 -5.27
C THR A 46 6.31 2.56 -3.95
N LEU A 47 5.82 3.47 -3.11
CA LEU A 47 5.18 3.15 -1.84
C LEU A 47 3.95 2.24 -2.05
N LYS A 48 3.06 2.59 -2.99
CA LYS A 48 1.89 1.77 -3.31
C LYS A 48 2.27 0.36 -3.77
N LYS A 49 3.32 0.25 -4.59
CA LYS A 49 3.83 -1.05 -5.04
C LYS A 49 4.34 -1.88 -3.87
N VAL A 50 5.18 -1.30 -3.02
CA VAL A 50 5.73 -1.99 -1.83
C VAL A 50 4.62 -2.42 -0.87
N ASN A 51 3.62 -1.58 -0.63
CA ASN A 51 2.48 -1.96 0.22
C ASN A 51 1.68 -3.12 -0.38
N SER A 52 1.42 -3.10 -1.69
CA SER A 52 0.72 -4.19 -2.37
C SER A 52 1.51 -5.50 -2.31
N ASP A 53 2.83 -5.44 -2.51
CA ASP A 53 3.71 -6.61 -2.42
C ASP A 53 3.77 -7.15 -0.98
N PHE A 54 3.75 -6.24 0.01
CA PHE A 54 3.71 -6.58 1.42
C PHE A 54 2.39 -7.27 1.82
N GLU A 55 1.24 -6.75 1.40
CA GLU A 55 -0.06 -7.38 1.64
C GLU A 55 -0.13 -8.79 1.01
N ALA A 56 0.43 -8.96 -0.20
CA ALA A 56 0.52 -10.26 -0.84
C ALA A 56 1.40 -11.23 -0.02
N LEU A 57 2.53 -10.77 0.50
CA LEU A 57 3.43 -11.57 1.31
C LEU A 57 2.80 -11.96 2.66
N GLU A 58 2.11 -11.04 3.34
CA GLU A 58 1.39 -11.37 4.59
C GLU A 58 0.33 -12.44 4.35
N ASN A 59 -0.42 -12.33 3.26
CA ASN A 59 -1.41 -13.34 2.89
C ASN A 59 -0.75 -14.71 2.61
N GLN A 60 0.41 -14.72 1.96
CA GLN A 60 1.17 -15.95 1.74
C GLN A 60 1.65 -16.57 3.07
N VAL A 61 2.22 -15.77 3.97
CA VAL A 61 2.66 -16.24 5.29
C VAL A 61 1.49 -16.82 6.09
N ASN A 62 0.35 -16.13 6.10
CA ASN A 62 -0.86 -16.61 6.76
C ASN A 62 -1.36 -17.93 6.15
N SER A 63 -1.30 -18.07 4.82
CA SER A 63 -1.67 -19.31 4.15
C SER A 63 -0.71 -20.48 4.46
N MET A 64 0.59 -20.20 4.63
CA MET A 64 1.58 -21.21 4.99
C MET A 64 1.37 -21.79 6.40
N GLN A 65 0.72 -21.03 7.29
CA GLN A 65 0.37 -21.52 8.63
C GLN A 65 -0.82 -22.49 8.62
N CYS A 66 -1.53 -22.62 7.49
CA CYS A 66 -2.63 -23.56 7.37
C CYS A 66 -2.09 -25.00 7.26
N VAL A 67 -2.55 -25.86 8.16
CA VAL A 67 -2.24 -27.30 8.15
C VAL A 67 -3.31 -28.04 7.34
N GLY A 68 -2.88 -28.95 6.45
CA GLY A 68 -3.79 -29.80 5.69
C GLY A 68 -4.58 -30.75 6.60
N GLN A 69 -5.88 -30.91 6.30
CA GLN A 69 -6.76 -31.83 7.02
C GLN A 69 -7.01 -33.08 6.18
N LEU A 70 -7.07 -34.25 6.82
CA LEU A 70 -7.36 -35.50 6.13
C LEU A 70 -8.84 -35.59 5.77
N ILE A 71 -9.13 -35.91 4.51
CA ILE A 71 -10.50 -36.12 4.04
C ILE A 71 -10.89 -37.57 4.31
N ALA A 72 -12.06 -37.78 4.91
CA ALA A 72 -12.57 -39.09 5.23
C ALA A 72 -14.09 -39.14 5.13
N ASP A 73 -14.60 -40.32 4.81
CA ASP A 73 -16.04 -40.59 4.76
C ASP A 73 -16.53 -41.07 6.12
N ILE A 74 -17.74 -40.64 6.49
CA ILE A 74 -18.43 -41.09 7.71
C ILE A 74 -19.12 -42.42 7.39
N LEU A 75 -18.74 -43.49 8.08
CA LEU A 75 -19.37 -44.81 7.92
C LEU A 75 -20.59 -44.97 8.82
N ARG A 76 -20.41 -44.66 10.12
CA ARG A 76 -21.44 -44.91 11.12
C ARG A 76 -21.28 -44.03 12.34
N LYS A 77 -22.39 -43.51 12.86
CA LYS A 77 -22.48 -42.86 14.16
C LYS A 77 -22.43 -43.91 15.28
N MET A 78 -21.55 -43.71 16.26
CA MET A 78 -21.44 -44.61 17.42
C MET A 78 -22.12 -44.00 18.65
N SER A 79 -21.89 -42.71 18.87
CA SER A 79 -22.57 -41.89 19.88
C SER A 79 -22.71 -40.46 19.35
N ASP A 80 -23.36 -39.56 20.09
CA ASP A 80 -23.55 -38.17 19.64
C ASP A 80 -22.23 -37.42 19.38
N GLU A 81 -21.16 -37.78 20.11
CA GLU A 81 -19.85 -37.14 20.00
C GLU A 81 -18.84 -37.93 19.15
N LYS A 82 -19.12 -39.21 18.81
CA LYS A 82 -18.13 -40.12 18.20
C LYS A 82 -18.66 -40.80 16.93
N TYR A 83 -17.84 -40.77 15.89
CA TYR A 83 -18.14 -41.35 14.58
C TYR A 83 -17.01 -42.26 14.12
N ILE A 84 -17.38 -43.29 13.37
CA ILE A 84 -16.42 -44.13 12.65
C ILE A 84 -16.21 -43.53 11.28
N VAL A 85 -14.97 -43.16 10.97
CA VAL A 85 -14.56 -42.60 9.69
C VAL A 85 -13.53 -43.49 9.01
N ARG A 86 -13.46 -43.40 7.69
CA ARG A 86 -12.44 -44.07 6.87
C ARG A 86 -12.02 -43.16 5.74
N THR A 87 -10.72 -43.05 5.55
CA THR A 87 -10.12 -42.41 4.37
C THR A 87 -10.36 -43.29 3.12
N SER A 88 -10.19 -42.74 1.92
CA SER A 88 -10.39 -43.46 0.64
C SER A 88 -9.95 -44.93 0.63
N ASN A 89 -8.70 -45.21 1.02
CA ASN A 89 -8.16 -46.56 1.18
C ASN A 89 -7.43 -46.76 2.53
N GLY A 90 -7.87 -46.04 3.57
CA GLY A 90 -7.21 -46.03 4.87
C GLY A 90 -7.83 -46.99 5.90
N PRO A 91 -7.14 -47.23 7.02
CA PRO A 91 -7.71 -47.89 8.18
C PRO A 91 -8.92 -47.09 8.73
N ARG A 92 -9.78 -47.77 9.50
CA ARG A 92 -10.95 -47.16 10.12
C ARG A 92 -10.57 -46.54 11.46
N TYR A 93 -10.93 -45.29 11.67
CA TYR A 93 -10.68 -44.55 12.90
C TYR A 93 -11.99 -44.19 13.60
N VAL A 94 -11.94 -44.08 14.92
CA VAL A 94 -12.99 -43.46 15.72
C VAL A 94 -12.56 -42.04 16.03
N VAL A 95 -13.35 -41.06 15.60
CA VAL A 95 -13.02 -39.63 15.75
C VAL A 95 -14.11 -38.90 16.52
N GLY A 96 -13.70 -37.88 17.25
CA GLY A 96 -14.59 -36.94 17.93
C GLY A 96 -14.97 -35.77 17.03
N VAL A 97 -16.15 -35.19 17.27
CA VAL A 97 -16.67 -34.04 16.50
C VAL A 97 -16.53 -32.75 17.31
N LYS A 98 -16.20 -31.64 16.62
CA LYS A 98 -16.23 -30.30 17.23
C LYS A 98 -17.66 -29.89 17.56
N LYS A 99 -17.86 -29.24 18.71
CA LYS A 99 -19.19 -28.85 19.22
C LYS A 99 -19.98 -27.92 18.30
N ASP A 100 -19.28 -27.20 17.42
CA ASP A 100 -19.90 -26.24 16.49
C ASP A 100 -20.51 -26.91 15.24
N VAL A 101 -20.22 -28.20 15.02
CA VAL A 101 -20.74 -28.96 13.89
C VAL A 101 -22.11 -29.54 14.28
N LYS A 102 -23.17 -29.07 13.62
CA LYS A 102 -24.52 -29.63 13.80
C LYS A 102 -24.53 -31.07 13.29
N SER A 103 -25.06 -31.99 14.09
CA SER A 103 -25.36 -33.33 13.61
C SER A 103 -26.49 -33.23 12.58
N VAL A 104 -26.20 -33.70 11.35
CA VAL A 104 -27.19 -33.89 10.29
C VAL A 104 -27.89 -35.22 10.50
#